data_AF-A0A1W9TQU2-F1
#
_entry.id   AF-A0A1W9TQU2-F1
#
_cell.length_a   1.000
_cell.length_b   1.000
_cell.length_c   1.000
_cell.angle_alpha   90.00
_cell.angle_beta   90.00
_cell.angle_gamma   90.00
#
_symmetry.space_group_name_H-M   'P 1'
#
loop_
_entity.id
_entity.type
_entity.pdbx_description
1 polymer ?
#
loop_
_entity_poly.entity_id
_entity_poly.type
_entity_poly.pdbx_seq_one_letter_code
_entity_poly.pdbx_strand_id
1 'polypeptide(L)'
;MSLLVNEIFYSIQGESVYSGRPCIFVRLTGCNLRCSYCDTRYAYEKGTQMEIDQILKKVDLFNCQLVEITGGEPLIQSETPVLIYRFIENGYEAMLETNGSLDISIVDERCIKIVDIKCPSSMESDKNDLENLKRMNIKDQVKFVIGTRKDYEYAIKVKEMIPDHFPGHHILFSPVSGEIVPSQLANWILEDKLDVRFHLQLHNIIWPDGEKKL
;
A
#
# COMPACT_ATOMS: atom_id res chain seq x y z
N MET A 1 8.31 20.41 -11.67
CA MET A 1 8.54 19.26 -10.77
C MET A 1 7.78 18.10 -11.37
N SER A 2 8.48 17.03 -11.73
CA SER A 2 7.88 15.89 -12.42
C SER A 2 8.23 14.57 -11.77
N LEU A 3 7.36 13.60 -12.00
CA LEU A 3 7.47 12.22 -11.56
C LEU A 3 7.47 11.31 -12.79
N LEU A 4 8.11 10.15 -12.67
CA LEU A 4 8.01 9.08 -13.64
C LEU A 4 6.79 8.22 -13.28
N VAL A 5 5.74 8.35 -14.10
CA VAL A 5 4.44 7.71 -13.87
C VAL A 5 4.32 6.48 -14.78
N ASN A 6 4.05 5.31 -14.18
CA ASN A 6 3.80 4.07 -14.90
C ASN A 6 2.39 4.05 -15.49
N GLU A 7 1.38 4.31 -14.67
CA GLU A 7 -0.03 4.34 -15.06
C GLU A 7 -0.86 5.25 -14.13
N ILE A 8 -1.95 5.81 -14.66
CA ILE A 8 -3.01 6.46 -13.89
C ILE A 8 -4.32 5.84 -14.35
N PHE A 9 -5.12 5.30 -13.42
CA PHE A 9 -6.35 4.59 -13.74
C PHE A 9 -7.36 4.69 -12.59
N TYR A 10 -8.63 4.42 -12.86
CA TYR A 10 -9.75 4.57 -11.93
C TYR A 10 -10.45 3.24 -11.67
N SER A 11 -10.32 2.71 -10.46
CA SER A 11 -10.78 1.37 -10.12
C SER A 11 -11.46 1.33 -8.75
N ILE A 12 -11.67 0.13 -8.22
CA ILE A 12 -12.08 -0.10 -6.85
C ILE A 12 -10.84 -0.38 -6.01
N GLN A 13 -10.71 0.31 -4.87
CA GLN A 13 -9.70 -0.01 -3.87
C GLN A 13 -9.87 -1.47 -3.43
N GLY A 14 -8.83 -2.27 -3.66
CA GLY A 14 -8.89 -3.70 -3.38
C GLY A 14 -8.45 -4.07 -1.97
N GLU A 15 -7.71 -3.18 -1.32
CA GLU A 15 -6.98 -3.42 -0.08
C GLU A 15 -7.33 -2.38 1.00
N SER A 16 -6.82 -2.58 2.22
CA SER A 16 -6.97 -1.64 3.34
C SER A 16 -8.42 -1.50 3.87
N VAL A 17 -8.63 -0.67 4.89
CA VAL A 17 -9.98 -0.32 5.39
C VAL A 17 -10.85 0.40 4.35
N TYR A 18 -10.25 0.88 3.25
CA TYR A 18 -10.92 1.56 2.14
C TYR A 18 -11.40 0.59 1.04
N SER A 19 -11.16 -0.71 1.20
CA SER A 19 -11.55 -1.70 0.21
C SER A 19 -13.03 -1.63 -0.15
N GLY A 20 -13.32 -1.65 -1.45
CA GLY A 20 -14.66 -1.49 -2.02
C GLY A 20 -15.01 -0.06 -2.44
N ARG A 21 -14.20 0.96 -2.08
CA ARG A 21 -14.42 2.35 -2.53
C ARG A 21 -13.87 2.58 -3.94
N PRO A 22 -14.54 3.39 -4.79
CA PRO A 22 -13.92 3.91 -6.00
C PRO A 22 -12.69 4.74 -5.66
N CYS A 23 -11.61 4.55 -6.42
CA CYS A 23 -10.28 5.12 -6.16
C CYS A 23 -9.54 5.36 -7.46
N ILE A 24 -8.92 6.52 -7.58
CA ILE A 24 -7.98 6.83 -8.65
C ILE A 24 -6.59 6.38 -8.17
N PHE A 25 -5.87 5.62 -8.98
CA PHE A 25 -4.52 5.18 -8.67
C PHE A 25 -3.53 5.97 -9.51
N VAL A 26 -2.52 6.54 -8.86
CA VAL A 26 -1.34 7.11 -9.50
C VAL A 26 -0.17 6.19 -9.21
N ARG A 27 0.14 5.31 -10.17
CA ARG A 27 1.23 4.34 -10.05
C ARG A 27 2.53 4.94 -10.54
N LEU A 28 3.49 5.12 -9.64
CA LEU A 28 4.83 5.60 -9.94
C LEU A 28 5.75 4.45 -10.39
N THR A 29 6.74 4.80 -11.21
CA THR A 29 7.73 3.86 -11.73
C THR A 29 8.95 3.74 -10.80
N GLY A 30 9.49 2.52 -10.71
CA GLY A 30 10.72 2.19 -10.02
C GLY A 30 10.50 1.71 -8.60
N CYS A 31 11.27 0.72 -8.14
CA CYS A 31 11.23 0.22 -6.77
C CYS A 31 12.64 -0.11 -6.29
N ASN A 32 12.94 0.14 -5.01
CA ASN A 32 14.20 -0.22 -4.38
C ASN A 32 14.26 -1.69 -3.88
N LEU A 33 13.13 -2.42 -3.93
CA LEU A 33 13.03 -3.82 -3.49
C LEU A 33 12.73 -4.77 -4.65
N ARG A 34 13.02 -6.07 -4.51
CA ARG A 34 12.72 -7.15 -5.46
C ARG A 34 11.99 -8.31 -4.78
N CYS A 35 10.86 -7.98 -4.15
CA CYS A 35 10.06 -8.96 -3.41
C CYS A 35 9.72 -10.18 -4.28
N SER A 36 9.91 -11.38 -3.73
CA SER A 36 9.67 -12.67 -4.41
C SER A 36 8.27 -12.77 -5.02
N TYR A 37 7.24 -12.37 -4.27
CA TYR A 37 5.83 -12.42 -4.63
C TYR A 37 5.28 -11.11 -5.21
N CYS A 38 6.13 -10.19 -5.70
CA CYS A 38 5.65 -8.93 -6.27
C CYS A 38 4.73 -9.15 -7.48
N ASP A 39 3.49 -8.66 -7.39
CA ASP A 39 2.45 -8.69 -8.42
C ASP A 39 2.59 -7.56 -9.46
N THR A 40 3.37 -6.52 -9.13
CA THR A 40 3.49 -5.29 -9.91
C THR A 40 4.92 -5.10 -10.45
N ARG A 41 5.60 -6.19 -10.84
CA ARG A 41 6.97 -6.12 -11.42
C ARG A 41 7.04 -5.23 -12.66
N TYR A 42 5.94 -5.08 -13.39
CA TYR A 42 5.84 -4.21 -14.55
C TYR A 42 6.04 -2.71 -14.22
N ALA A 43 5.87 -2.31 -12.95
CA ALA A 43 6.11 -0.94 -12.50
C ALA A 43 7.58 -0.68 -12.12
N TYR A 44 8.46 -1.69 -12.13
CA TYR A 44 9.90 -1.49 -11.89
C TYR A 44 10.58 -0.69 -13.00
N GLU A 45 10.06 -0.79 -14.22
CA GLU A 45 10.61 -0.20 -15.42
C GLU A 45 9.49 0.48 -16.20
N LYS A 46 9.87 1.39 -17.09
CA LYS A 46 8.96 2.13 -17.99
C LYS A 46 8.01 3.08 -17.24
N GLY A 47 7.90 4.27 -17.78
CA GLY A 47 7.02 5.32 -17.30
C GLY A 47 7.11 6.53 -18.20
N THR A 48 6.15 7.43 -18.05
CA THR A 48 6.14 8.73 -18.72
C THR A 48 6.49 9.80 -17.70
N GLN A 49 7.46 10.64 -18.03
CA GLN A 49 7.73 11.83 -17.23
C GLN A 49 6.51 12.74 -17.30
N MET A 50 5.91 13.04 -16.15
CA MET A 50 4.74 13.90 -16.05
C MET A 50 4.97 14.98 -15.00
N GLU A 51 4.70 16.23 -15.35
CA GLU A 51 4.65 17.32 -14.37
C GLU A 51 3.46 17.13 -13.44
N ILE A 52 3.59 17.51 -12.17
CA ILE A 52 2.53 17.36 -11.16
C ILE A 52 1.19 17.96 -11.64
N ASP A 53 1.22 19.12 -12.31
CA ASP A 53 0.00 19.75 -12.85
C ASP A 53 -0.66 18.94 -13.97
N GLN A 54 0.12 18.14 -14.72
CA GLN A 54 -0.43 17.21 -15.71
C GLN A 54 -1.07 15.99 -15.03
N ILE A 55 -0.48 15.52 -13.93
CA ILE A 55 -1.03 14.42 -13.13
C ILE A 55 -2.38 14.84 -12.55
N LEU A 56 -2.46 16.00 -11.88
CA LEU A 56 -3.70 16.54 -11.32
C LEU A 56 -4.80 16.65 -12.39
N LYS A 57 -4.49 17.27 -13.53
CA LYS A 57 -5.44 17.41 -14.64
C LYS A 57 -5.97 16.08 -15.17
N LYS A 58 -5.16 15.01 -15.17
CA LYS A 58 -5.63 13.67 -15.56
C LYS A 58 -6.52 13.05 -14.49
N VAL A 59 -6.14 13.17 -13.22
CA VAL A 59 -6.92 12.66 -12.08
C VAL A 59 -8.29 13.34 -12.02
N ASP A 60 -8.36 14.66 -12.24
CA ASP A 60 -9.61 15.43 -12.25
C ASP A 60 -10.67 14.90 -13.24
N LEU A 61 -10.25 14.21 -14.31
CA LEU A 61 -11.16 13.66 -15.32
C LEU A 61 -12.05 12.52 -14.79
N PHE A 62 -11.62 11.83 -13.74
CA PHE A 62 -12.34 10.67 -13.20
C PHE A 62 -13.46 11.03 -12.22
N ASN A 63 -13.52 12.30 -11.75
CA ASN A 63 -14.54 12.78 -10.82
C ASN A 63 -14.72 11.88 -9.58
N CYS A 64 -13.60 11.51 -8.95
CA CYS A 64 -13.55 10.73 -7.73
C CYS A 64 -12.66 11.44 -6.69
N GLN A 65 -13.08 11.43 -5.42
CA GLN A 65 -12.36 12.12 -4.34
C GLN A 65 -11.16 11.33 -3.78
N LEU A 66 -11.19 10.00 -3.86
CA LEU A 66 -10.16 9.14 -3.29
C LEU A 66 -9.06 8.91 -4.33
N VAL A 67 -7.83 9.26 -3.97
CA VAL A 67 -6.63 9.03 -4.79
C VAL A 67 -5.57 8.29 -4.00
N GLU A 68 -5.03 7.22 -4.56
CA GLU A 68 -3.90 6.49 -4.00
C GLU A 68 -2.65 6.68 -4.85
N ILE A 69 -1.59 7.15 -4.23
CA ILE A 69 -0.25 7.19 -4.79
C ILE A 69 0.45 5.88 -4.39
N THR A 70 0.95 5.15 -5.37
CA THR A 70 1.52 3.80 -5.19
C THR A 70 2.61 3.55 -6.24
N GLY A 71 3.10 2.32 -6.36
CA GLY A 71 3.74 1.79 -7.56
C GLY A 71 4.86 0.82 -7.26
N GLY A 72 5.86 0.77 -8.13
CA GLY A 72 7.16 0.56 -7.48
C GLY A 72 7.33 1.66 -6.41
N GLU A 73 8.13 1.44 -5.37
CA GLU A 73 8.18 2.28 -4.17
C GLU A 73 8.05 3.80 -4.42
N PRO A 74 6.90 4.43 -4.10
CA PRO A 74 6.65 5.82 -4.48
C PRO A 74 7.61 6.81 -3.79
N LEU A 75 8.13 6.50 -2.60
CA LEU A 75 9.02 7.40 -1.87
C LEU A 75 10.46 7.44 -2.42
N ILE A 76 10.82 6.62 -3.43
CA ILE A 76 12.12 6.79 -4.10
C ILE A 76 12.18 8.03 -4.99
N GLN A 77 11.02 8.56 -5.40
CA GLN A 77 10.95 9.79 -6.19
C GLN A 77 10.74 10.98 -5.25
N SER A 78 11.67 11.93 -5.26
CA SER A 78 11.74 13.06 -4.31
C SER A 78 10.53 13.99 -4.36
N GLU A 79 9.81 14.02 -5.47
CA GLU A 79 8.65 14.86 -5.73
C GLU A 79 7.34 14.27 -5.19
N THR A 80 7.34 13.01 -4.74
CA THR A 80 6.14 12.31 -4.24
C THR A 80 5.45 13.05 -3.10
N PRO A 81 6.15 13.55 -2.06
CA PRO A 81 5.52 14.36 -1.01
C PRO A 81 4.81 15.61 -1.54
N VAL A 82 5.39 16.26 -2.57
CA VAL A 82 4.79 17.44 -3.20
C VAL A 82 3.53 17.08 -3.97
N LEU A 83 3.51 15.95 -4.68
CA LEU A 83 2.31 15.47 -5.36
C LEU A 83 1.17 15.20 -4.37
N ILE A 84 1.48 14.50 -3.27
CA ILE A 84 0.50 14.19 -2.20
C ILE A 84 -0.06 15.48 -1.59
N TYR A 85 0.81 16.41 -1.22
CA TYR A 85 0.41 17.73 -0.73
C TYR A 85 -0.54 18.43 -1.71
N ARG A 86 -0.19 18.43 -3.00
CA ARG A 86 -1.02 19.07 -4.04
C ARG A 86 -2.39 18.42 -4.19
N PHE A 87 -2.51 17.09 -4.09
CA PHE A 87 -3.83 16.44 -4.07
C PHE A 87 -4.68 16.89 -2.88
N ILE A 88 -4.09 16.91 -1.68
CA ILE A 88 -4.80 17.33 -0.46
C ILE A 88 -5.28 18.79 -0.58
N GLU A 89 -4.43 19.68 -1.07
CA GLU A 89 -4.81 21.10 -1.28
C GLU A 89 -5.90 21.28 -2.35
N ASN A 90 -6.07 20.31 -3.25
CA ASN A 90 -7.16 20.30 -4.24
C ASN A 90 -8.41 19.54 -3.74
N GLY A 91 -8.47 19.20 -2.45
CA GLY A 91 -9.65 18.59 -1.81
C GLY A 91 -9.77 17.09 -1.98
N TYR A 92 -8.73 16.41 -2.46
CA TYR A 92 -8.70 14.95 -2.54
C TYR A 92 -8.42 14.30 -1.19
N GLU A 93 -9.02 13.13 -0.97
CA GLU A 93 -8.63 12.20 0.08
C GLU A 93 -7.44 11.38 -0.45
N ALA A 94 -6.23 11.75 -0.03
CA ALA A 94 -5.00 11.16 -0.55
C ALA A 94 -4.48 10.01 0.34
N MET A 95 -4.17 8.89 -0.31
CA MET A 95 -3.52 7.74 0.30
C MET A 95 -2.15 7.48 -0.33
N LEU A 96 -1.25 6.88 0.45
CA LEU A 96 0.06 6.42 0.00
C LEU A 96 0.23 4.95 0.37
N GLU A 97 0.47 4.09 -0.62
CA GLU A 97 0.96 2.73 -0.37
C GLU A 97 2.47 2.66 -0.57
N THR A 98 3.21 2.29 0.48
CA THR A 98 4.68 2.20 0.51
C THR A 98 5.14 0.87 1.08
N ASN A 99 6.31 0.40 0.65
CA ASN A 99 6.97 -0.80 1.15
C ASN A 99 7.64 -0.63 2.53
N GLY A 100 7.57 0.58 3.12
CA GLY A 100 8.05 0.84 4.48
C GLY A 100 9.56 0.86 4.66
N SER A 101 10.35 0.85 3.59
CA SER A 101 11.82 0.93 3.66
C SER A 101 12.38 2.35 3.75
N LEU A 102 11.55 3.37 3.52
CA LEU A 102 11.91 4.79 3.55
C LEU A 102 11.12 5.54 4.62
N ASP A 103 11.65 6.68 5.06
CA ASP A 103 11.05 7.51 6.10
C ASP A 103 9.73 8.13 5.63
N ILE A 104 8.62 7.75 6.26
CA ILE A 104 7.29 8.25 5.92
C ILE A 104 6.97 9.63 6.52
N SER A 105 7.81 10.17 7.40
CA SER A 105 7.58 11.48 8.03
C SER A 105 7.70 12.65 7.06
N ILE A 106 8.31 12.43 5.89
CA ILE A 106 8.40 13.40 4.80
C ILE A 106 7.04 13.65 4.13
N VAL A 107 6.06 12.79 4.37
CA VAL A 107 4.73 12.85 3.76
C VAL A 107 3.78 13.62 4.66
N ASP A 108 3.00 14.53 4.06
CA ASP A 108 1.97 15.32 4.75
C ASP A 108 1.15 14.44 5.71
N GLU A 109 1.02 14.89 6.96
CA GLU A 109 0.34 14.13 8.00
C GLU A 109 -1.13 13.87 7.69
N ARG A 110 -1.76 14.65 6.79
CA ARG A 110 -3.14 14.52 6.29
C ARG A 110 -3.31 13.40 5.26
N CYS A 111 -2.23 12.90 4.65
CA CYS A 111 -2.26 11.68 3.85
C CYS A 111 -2.45 10.43 4.74
N ILE A 112 -3.22 9.45 4.25
CA ILE A 112 -3.35 8.12 4.86
C ILE A 112 -2.21 7.25 4.34
N LYS A 113 -1.33 6.77 5.21
CA LYS A 113 -0.20 5.91 4.84
C LYS A 113 -0.55 4.45 5.09
N ILE A 114 -0.38 3.62 4.06
CA ILE A 114 -0.48 2.17 4.11
C ILE A 114 0.95 1.63 3.98
N VAL A 115 1.52 1.19 5.08
CA VAL A 115 2.91 0.72 5.16
C VAL A 115 2.91 -0.81 5.10
N ASP A 116 3.41 -1.36 3.99
CA ASP A 116 3.52 -2.80 3.78
C ASP A 116 4.85 -3.34 4.31
N ILE A 117 4.82 -3.86 5.54
CA ILE A 117 5.96 -4.48 6.20
C ILE A 117 6.28 -5.81 5.50
N LYS A 118 7.47 -5.86 4.91
CA LYS A 118 7.93 -7.02 4.14
C LYS A 118 8.25 -8.18 5.07
N CYS A 119 7.45 -9.25 4.97
CA CYS A 119 7.65 -10.47 5.72
C CYS A 119 8.80 -11.32 5.14
N PRO A 120 9.40 -12.25 5.89
CA PRO A 120 10.55 -13.06 5.44
C PRO A 120 10.41 -13.73 4.06
N SER A 121 9.23 -14.24 3.70
CA SER A 121 9.00 -14.85 2.37
C SER A 121 9.21 -13.88 1.21
N SER A 122 9.12 -12.56 1.45
CA SER A 122 9.39 -11.52 0.44
C SER A 122 10.84 -11.51 -0.02
N MET A 123 11.76 -12.06 0.79
CA MET A 123 13.22 -11.94 0.64
C MET A 123 13.78 -10.53 0.87
N GLU A 124 12.97 -9.59 1.37
CA GLU A 124 13.33 -8.17 1.55
C GLU A 124 13.02 -7.66 2.97
N SER A 125 12.77 -8.56 3.93
CA SER A 125 12.38 -8.19 5.31
C SER A 125 13.48 -7.43 6.08
N ASP A 126 14.73 -7.54 5.65
CA ASP A 126 15.86 -6.78 6.20
C ASP A 126 15.87 -5.30 5.76
N LYS A 127 15.01 -4.93 4.80
CA LYS A 127 14.90 -3.56 4.27
C LYS A 127 13.85 -2.70 4.96
N ASN A 128 13.03 -3.29 5.85
CA ASN A 128 12.01 -2.54 6.57
C ASN A 128 12.65 -1.48 7.47
N ASP A 129 12.18 -0.24 7.40
CA ASP A 129 12.44 0.77 8.43
C ASP A 129 11.33 0.69 9.49
N LEU A 130 11.59 -0.08 10.55
CA LEU A 130 10.61 -0.30 11.63
C LEU A 130 10.37 0.96 12.48
N GLU A 131 11.21 2.01 12.37
CA GLU A 131 10.91 3.29 13.03
C GLU A 131 9.66 3.94 12.42
N ASN A 132 9.27 3.58 11.19
CA ASN A 132 8.00 4.01 10.61
C ASN A 132 6.81 3.66 11.50
N LEU A 133 6.83 2.55 12.25
CA LEU A 133 5.74 2.18 13.16
C LEU A 133 5.50 3.22 14.27
N LYS A 134 6.54 3.99 14.63
CA LYS A 134 6.44 5.09 15.61
C LYS A 134 6.07 6.44 14.97
N ARG A 135 6.23 6.56 13.64
CA ARG A 135 5.92 7.78 12.86
C ARG A 135 4.46 7.81 12.37
N MET A 136 3.77 6.69 12.46
CA MET A 136 2.37 6.55 12.05
C MET A 136 1.41 7.20 13.05
N ASN A 137 0.25 7.62 12.54
CA ASN A 137 -0.87 8.08 13.35
C ASN A 137 -2.10 7.16 13.19
N ILE A 138 -3.20 7.45 13.90
CA ILE A 138 -4.36 6.55 14.04
C ILE A 138 -5.13 6.25 12.74
N LYS A 139 -4.91 6.99 11.65
CA LYS A 139 -5.59 6.76 10.37
C LYS A 139 -4.73 5.97 9.39
N ASP A 140 -3.43 5.86 9.67
CA ASP A 140 -2.50 5.07 8.89
C ASP A 140 -2.78 3.58 9.13
N GLN A 141 -2.19 2.72 8.31
CA GLN A 141 -2.41 1.28 8.31
C GLN A 141 -1.11 0.53 8.11
N VAL A 142 -0.95 -0.61 8.79
CA VAL A 142 0.20 -1.50 8.63
C VAL A 142 -0.28 -2.76 7.93
N LYS A 143 0.32 -3.08 6.79
CA LYS A 143 -0.01 -4.27 5.99
C LYS A 143 1.08 -5.32 6.14
N PHE A 144 0.66 -6.58 6.29
CA PHE A 144 1.51 -7.75 6.26
C PHE A 144 0.97 -8.72 5.21
N VAL A 145 1.78 -8.99 4.20
CA VAL A 145 1.49 -10.01 3.18
C VAL A 145 2.17 -11.32 3.59
N ILE A 146 1.37 -12.34 3.89
CA ILE A 146 1.77 -13.57 4.61
C ILE A 146 1.74 -14.76 3.64
N GLY A 147 2.92 -15.29 3.31
CA GLY A 147 3.09 -16.46 2.43
C GLY A 147 3.41 -17.76 3.18
N THR A 148 3.84 -17.66 4.44
CA THR A 148 4.22 -18.82 5.25
C THR A 148 3.80 -18.67 6.71
N ARG A 149 3.82 -19.78 7.47
CA ARG A 149 3.65 -19.72 8.94
C ARG A 149 4.73 -18.85 9.61
N LYS A 150 5.96 -18.85 9.06
CA LYS A 150 7.06 -18.01 9.53
C LYS A 150 6.75 -16.52 9.37
N ASP A 151 6.09 -16.13 8.27
CA ASP A 151 5.65 -14.74 8.07
C ASP A 151 4.59 -14.33 9.07
N TYR A 152 3.63 -15.22 9.37
CA TYR A 152 2.60 -14.97 10.36
C TYR A 152 3.20 -14.75 11.76
N GLU A 153 4.13 -15.61 12.17
CA GLU A 153 4.86 -15.47 13.44
C GLU A 153 5.73 -14.20 13.47
N TYR A 154 6.32 -13.82 12.34
CA TYR A 154 7.04 -12.56 12.19
C TYR A 154 6.10 -11.36 12.34
N ALA A 155 4.94 -11.37 11.69
CA ALA A 155 3.96 -10.30 11.74
C ALA A 155 3.44 -10.08 13.17
N ILE A 156 3.21 -11.15 13.94
CA ILE A 156 2.86 -11.05 15.37
C ILE A 156 3.97 -10.33 16.16
N LYS A 157 5.23 -10.70 15.97
CA LYS A 157 6.36 -10.06 16.67
C LYS A 157 6.52 -8.58 16.31
N VAL A 158 6.33 -8.22 15.03
CA VAL A 158 6.37 -6.82 14.62
C VAL A 158 5.16 -6.05 15.15
N LYS A 159 3.98 -6.68 15.21
CA LYS A 159 2.78 -6.08 15.81
C LYS A 159 3.00 -5.65 17.26
N GLU A 160 3.81 -6.37 18.04
CA GLU A 160 4.16 -5.98 19.42
C GLU A 160 4.92 -4.64 19.51
N MET A 161 5.50 -4.17 18.40
CA MET A 161 6.18 -2.86 18.31
C MET A 161 5.21 -1.72 17.95
N ILE A 162 3.99 -2.04 17.53
CA ILE A 162 2.96 -1.05 17.19
C ILE A 162 2.38 -0.48 18.50
N PRO A 163 2.22 0.85 18.64
CA PRO A 163 1.66 1.44 19.85
C PRO A 163 0.26 0.91 20.19
N ASP A 164 -0.02 0.67 21.48
CA ASP A 164 -1.29 0.10 21.96
C ASP A 164 -2.56 0.88 21.57
N HIS A 165 -2.42 2.18 21.29
CA HIS A 165 -3.54 3.04 20.87
C HIS A 165 -3.83 2.96 19.36
N PHE A 166 -2.99 2.27 18.59
CA PHE A 166 -3.18 2.09 17.17
C PHE A 166 -4.34 1.12 16.91
N PRO A 167 -5.30 1.43 16.01
CA PRO A 167 -6.48 0.59 15.85
C PRO A 167 -6.12 -0.81 15.30
N GLY A 168 -6.53 -1.88 15.98
CA GLY A 168 -6.25 -3.24 15.51
C GLY A 168 -6.81 -3.54 14.11
N HIS A 169 -7.97 -2.97 13.78
CA HIS A 169 -8.56 -3.09 12.44
C HIS A 169 -7.81 -2.33 11.33
N HIS A 170 -6.75 -1.56 11.66
CA HIS A 170 -5.80 -0.95 10.73
C HIS A 170 -4.50 -1.77 10.58
N ILE A 171 -4.38 -2.89 11.30
CA ILE A 171 -3.32 -3.87 11.14
C ILE A 171 -3.86 -4.97 10.22
N LEU A 172 -3.36 -5.02 8.99
CA LEU A 172 -3.94 -5.79 7.88
C LEU A 172 -3.12 -7.06 7.64
N PHE A 173 -3.74 -8.22 7.72
CA PHE A 173 -3.14 -9.50 7.41
C PHE A 173 -3.75 -10.03 6.11
N SER A 174 -2.94 -10.13 5.06
CA SER A 174 -3.34 -10.59 3.72
C SER A 174 -2.55 -11.84 3.34
N PRO A 175 -3.17 -12.88 2.75
CA PRO A 175 -2.42 -14.03 2.25
C PRO A 175 -1.71 -13.70 0.94
N VAL A 176 -0.50 -14.25 0.72
CA VAL A 176 0.09 -14.31 -0.62
C VAL A 176 -0.76 -15.27 -1.47
N SER A 177 -1.23 -14.79 -2.62
CA SER A 177 -2.04 -15.59 -3.55
C SER A 177 -1.28 -16.85 -3.99
N GLY A 178 -1.92 -18.01 -3.85
CA GLY A 178 -1.35 -19.31 -4.24
C GLY A 178 -0.40 -19.94 -3.22
N GLU A 179 0.08 -19.20 -2.21
CA GLU A 179 0.97 -19.75 -1.16
C GLU A 179 0.21 -20.13 0.11
N ILE A 180 -0.73 -19.29 0.55
CA ILE A 180 -1.61 -19.59 1.69
C ILE A 180 -3.07 -19.56 1.25
N VAL A 181 -3.80 -20.62 1.61
CA VAL A 181 -5.26 -20.65 1.44
C VAL A 181 -5.89 -19.65 2.41
N PRO A 182 -6.79 -18.75 1.97
CA PRO A 182 -7.44 -17.76 2.83
C PRO A 182 -7.99 -18.27 4.16
N SER A 183 -8.65 -19.43 4.15
CA SER A 183 -9.21 -20.05 5.36
C SER A 183 -8.14 -20.45 6.38
N GLN A 184 -6.94 -20.81 5.92
CA GLN A 184 -5.84 -21.16 6.80
C GLN A 184 -5.34 -19.94 7.59
N LEU A 185 -5.11 -18.80 6.92
CA LEU A 185 -4.71 -17.57 7.59
C LEU A 185 -5.82 -17.06 8.53
N ALA A 186 -7.08 -17.12 8.09
CA ALA A 186 -8.22 -16.76 8.94
C ALA A 186 -8.30 -17.62 10.21
N ASN A 187 -8.10 -18.94 10.09
CA ASN A 187 -8.08 -19.83 11.25
C ASN A 187 -6.96 -19.47 12.23
N TRP A 188 -5.74 -19.18 11.74
CA TRP A 188 -4.65 -18.76 12.62
C TRP A 188 -4.99 -17.49 13.41
N ILE A 189 -5.54 -16.48 12.73
CA ILE A 189 -5.98 -15.22 13.36
C ILE A 189 -7.03 -15.49 14.45
N LEU A 190 -8.01 -16.35 14.16
CA LEU A 190 -9.09 -16.69 15.09
C LEU A 190 -8.60 -17.52 16.28
N GLU A 191 -7.72 -18.49 16.06
CA GLU A 191 -7.11 -19.34 17.09
C GLU A 191 -6.30 -18.51 18.08
N ASP A 192 -5.49 -17.58 17.57
CA ASP A 192 -4.65 -16.68 18.37
C ASP A 192 -5.41 -15.46 18.91
N LYS A 193 -6.69 -15.29 18.51
CA LYS A 193 -7.57 -14.18 18.91
C LYS A 193 -6.95 -12.80 18.66
N LEU A 194 -6.27 -12.65 17.52
CA LEU A 194 -5.58 -11.41 17.18
C LEU A 194 -6.58 -10.30 16.84
N ASP A 195 -6.37 -9.12 17.42
CA ASP A 195 -7.03 -7.88 17.01
C ASP A 195 -6.34 -7.33 15.75
N VAL A 196 -6.68 -7.91 14.61
CA VAL A 196 -6.19 -7.56 13.27
C VAL A 196 -7.34 -7.66 12.26
N ARG A 197 -7.22 -6.98 11.13
CA ARG A 197 -8.11 -7.14 9.99
C ARG A 197 -7.55 -8.19 9.03
N PHE A 198 -8.28 -9.29 8.86
CA PHE A 198 -8.07 -10.18 7.72
C PHE A 198 -8.51 -9.49 6.42
N HIS A 199 -7.69 -9.57 5.37
CA HIS A 199 -7.94 -8.89 4.12
C HIS A 199 -7.68 -9.80 2.90
N LEU A 200 -8.57 -9.75 1.91
CA LEU A 200 -8.36 -10.34 0.58
C LEU A 200 -8.21 -9.23 -0.45
N GLN A 201 -7.30 -9.41 -1.40
CA GLN A 201 -7.13 -8.49 -2.53
C GLN A 201 -8.41 -8.51 -3.40
N LEU A 202 -9.36 -7.64 -3.09
CA LEU A 202 -10.71 -7.67 -3.69
C LEU A 202 -10.66 -7.46 -5.20
N HIS A 203 -9.71 -6.66 -5.69
CA HIS A 203 -9.54 -6.40 -7.12
C HIS A 203 -9.20 -7.68 -7.91
N ASN A 204 -8.47 -8.63 -7.32
CA ASN A 204 -8.15 -9.92 -7.95
C ASN A 204 -9.36 -10.86 -8.01
N ILE A 205 -10.38 -10.63 -7.17
CA ILE A 205 -11.64 -11.38 -7.19
C ILE A 205 -12.59 -10.78 -8.22
N ILE A 206 -12.65 -9.44 -8.30
CA ILE A 206 -13.53 -8.74 -9.26
C ILE A 206 -13.00 -8.90 -10.69
N TRP A 207 -11.69 -8.78 -10.89
CA TRP A 207 -11.02 -8.85 -12.19
C TRP A 207 -9.87 -9.88 -12.18
N PRO A 208 -10.17 -11.18 -12.22
CA PRO A 208 -9.16 -12.23 -12.13
C PRO A 208 -8.14 -12.21 -13.28
N ASP A 209 -8.53 -11.67 -14.44
CA ASP A 209 -7.67 -11.57 -15.63
C ASP A 209 -6.87 -10.25 -15.69
N GLY A 210 -6.95 -9.40 -14.66
CA GLY A 210 -6.17 -8.17 -14.57
C GLY A 210 -6.69 -7.01 -15.43
N GLU A 211 -7.94 -7.06 -15.92
CA GLU A 211 -8.59 -5.89 -16.54
C GLU A 211 -8.78 -4.75 -15.52
N LYS A 212 -7.78 -3.88 -15.40
CA LYS A 212 -7.90 -2.62 -14.65
C LYS A 212 -8.57 -1.60 -15.58
N LYS A 213 -9.78 -1.16 -15.25
CA LYS A 213 -10.61 -0.30 -16.12
C LYS A 213 -10.41 1.19 -15.82
N LEU A 214 -10.64 1.98 -16.89
CA LEU A 214 -10.72 3.45 -17.06
C LEU A 214 -9.50 4.29 -16.70
#